data_AF-A0A653BJI9-F1
#
_entry.id   AF-A0A653BJI9-F1
#
_cell.length_a   1.000
_cell.length_b   1.000
_cell.length_c   1.000
_cell.angle_alpha   90.00
_cell.angle_beta   90.00
_cell.angle_gamma   90.00
#
_symmetry.space_group_name_H-M   'P 1'
#
loop_
_entity.id
_entity.type
_entity.pdbx_description
1 polymer ?
#
loop_
_entity_poly.entity_id
_entity_poly.type
_entity_poly.pdbx_seq_one_letter_code
_entity_poly.pdbx_strand_id
1 'polypeptide(L)'
;MSKFPNRYVKYYMYGNAVGGIVAALLQCIALSIGGSSIVTGLIYFSVGTVIMLYTLFLAIISNRLPLYQYYMDDTMVVEKPVHSFKEMFGVGKKIWVNLISIVVNLFFIMPGVPYSVISENHETVFAVKYFRPVCTHILSDAASLVGRIFSGPYIT
;
A
#
# COMPACT_ATOMS: atom_id res chain seq x y z
N MET A 1 -15.79 -5.58 -0.31
CA MET A 1 -15.04 -5.99 -1.51
C MET A 1 -15.41 -7.36 -2.06
N SER A 2 -16.05 -8.27 -1.30
CA SER A 2 -16.38 -9.62 -1.82
C SER A 2 -17.49 -9.66 -2.89
N LYS A 3 -18.14 -8.53 -3.20
CA LYS A 3 -19.16 -8.43 -4.24
C LYS A 3 -18.59 -8.08 -5.62
N PHE A 4 -17.40 -7.48 -5.68
CA PHE A 4 -16.78 -7.13 -6.95
C PHE A 4 -16.06 -8.35 -7.54
N PRO A 5 -16.18 -8.60 -8.86
CA PRO A 5 -15.41 -9.63 -9.53
C PRO A 5 -13.91 -9.53 -9.25
N ASN A 6 -13.23 -10.68 -9.17
CA ASN A 6 -11.81 -10.78 -8.82
C ASN A 6 -10.89 -9.97 -9.76
N ARG A 7 -11.37 -9.69 -10.99
CA ARG A 7 -10.69 -8.80 -11.96
C ARG A 7 -10.50 -7.37 -11.43
N TYR A 8 -11.46 -6.83 -10.68
CA TYR A 8 -11.36 -5.47 -10.12
C TYR A 8 -10.44 -5.38 -8.90
N VAL A 9 -10.27 -6.48 -8.18
CA VAL A 9 -9.35 -6.57 -7.04
C VAL A 9 -7.91 -6.33 -7.51
N LYS A 10 -7.54 -6.80 -8.71
CA LYS A 10 -6.21 -6.53 -9.29
C LYS A 10 -5.94 -5.04 -9.46
N TYR A 11 -6.88 -4.29 -10.03
CA TYR A 11 -6.72 -2.84 -10.21
C TYR A 11 -6.62 -2.09 -8.88
N TYR A 12 -7.38 -2.51 -7.87
CA TYR A 12 -7.25 -2.00 -6.51
C TYR A 12 -5.85 -2.27 -5.93
N MET A 13 -5.32 -3.48 -6.12
CA MET A 13 -3.96 -3.82 -5.68
C MET A 13 -2.90 -2.98 -6.41
N TYR A 14 -3.04 -2.72 -7.70
CA TYR A 14 -2.12 -1.80 -8.40
C TYR A 14 -2.19 -0.38 -7.83
N GLY A 15 -3.40 0.14 -7.60
CA GLY A 15 -3.60 1.46 -6.98
C GLY A 15 -2.90 1.60 -5.62
N ASN A 16 -2.95 0.56 -4.79
CA ASN A 16 -2.27 0.55 -3.49
C ASN A 16 -0.73 0.63 -3.61
N ALA A 17 -0.15 -0.08 -4.58
CA ALA A 17 1.31 -0.03 -4.80
C ALA A 17 1.75 1.34 -5.36
N VAL A 18 1.00 1.88 -6.33
CA VAL A 18 1.26 3.21 -6.88
C VAL A 18 1.11 4.28 -5.80
N GLY A 19 0.13 4.15 -4.91
CA GLY A 19 -0.04 5.05 -3.76
C GLY A 19 1.19 5.10 -2.85
N GLY A 20 1.82 3.95 -2.58
CA GLY A 20 3.10 3.88 -1.85
C GLY A 20 4.22 4.65 -2.54
N ILE A 21 4.42 4.41 -3.84
CA ILE A 21 5.43 5.12 -4.65
C ILE A 21 5.20 6.64 -4.62
N VAL A 22 3.96 7.09 -4.80
CA VAL A 22 3.62 8.52 -4.76
C VAL A 22 3.90 9.12 -3.39
N ALA A 23 3.58 8.41 -2.31
CA ALA A 23 3.89 8.84 -0.94
C ALA A 23 5.40 8.93 -0.69
N ALA A 24 6.18 7.94 -1.15
CA ALA A 24 7.64 7.93 -1.05
C ALA A 24 8.29 9.10 -1.83
N LEU A 25 7.81 9.36 -3.05
CA LEU A 25 8.27 10.51 -3.84
C LEU A 25 7.93 11.83 -3.17
N LEU A 26 6.71 11.95 -2.64
CA LEU A 26 6.29 13.15 -1.92
C LEU A 26 7.15 13.39 -0.67
N GLN A 27 7.56 12.33 0.04
CA GLN A 27 8.48 12.44 1.16
C GLN A 27 9.87 12.94 0.72
N CYS A 28 10.40 12.45 -0.40
CA CYS A 28 11.66 12.95 -0.97
C CYS A 28 11.56 14.44 -1.37
N ILE A 29 10.43 14.86 -1.97
CA ILE A 29 10.17 16.26 -2.33
C ILE A 29 10.02 17.14 -1.09
N ALA A 30 9.29 16.67 -0.07
CA ALA A 30 9.13 17.41 1.17
C ALA A 30 10.49 17.61 1.86
N LEU A 31 11.34 16.56 1.88
CA LEU A 31 12.70 16.65 2.38
C LEU A 31 13.51 17.65 1.57
N SER A 32 13.43 17.65 0.23
CA SER A 32 14.24 18.54 -0.61
C SER A 32 13.99 20.03 -0.29
N ILE A 33 12.74 20.41 -0.05
CA ILE A 33 12.29 21.78 0.22
C ILE A 33 12.55 22.20 1.68
N GLY A 34 12.34 21.30 2.64
CA GLY A 34 12.42 21.64 4.06
C GLY A 34 13.83 21.52 4.65
N GLY A 35 14.36 22.62 5.20
CA GLY A 35 15.57 22.63 6.02
C GLY A 35 15.35 22.22 7.48
N SER A 36 14.10 22.23 7.94
CA SER A 36 13.69 21.85 9.31
C SER A 36 12.64 20.75 9.28
N SER A 37 12.82 19.72 10.12
CA SER A 37 11.94 18.55 10.20
C SER A 37 10.47 18.91 10.46
N ILE A 38 10.22 20.00 11.19
CA ILE A 38 8.87 20.50 11.48
C ILE A 38 8.20 21.00 10.20
N VAL A 39 8.93 21.76 9.37
CA VAL A 39 8.41 22.33 8.13
C VAL A 39 8.16 21.22 7.10
N THR A 40 9.09 20.27 6.98
CA THR A 40 8.93 19.09 6.12
C THR A 40 7.70 18.26 6.52
N GLY A 41 7.49 18.05 7.83
CA GLY A 41 6.34 17.33 8.36
C GLY A 41 5.01 18.04 8.05
N LEU A 42 4.96 19.37 8.21
CA LEU A 42 3.77 20.17 7.89
C LEU A 42 3.42 20.12 6.39
N ILE A 43 4.42 20.23 5.51
CA ILE A 43 4.23 20.12 4.06
C ILE A 43 3.64 18.75 3.73
N TYR A 44 4.26 17.67 4.23
CA TYR A 44 3.78 16.31 3.97
C TYR A 44 2.35 16.08 4.49
N PHE A 45 2.06 16.56 5.71
CA PHE A 45 0.72 16.45 6.31
C PHE A 45 -0.35 17.22 5.51
N SER A 46 -0.04 18.44 5.07
CA SER A 46 -0.97 19.26 4.30
C SER A 46 -1.31 18.61 2.95
N VAL A 47 -0.30 18.14 2.20
CA VAL A 47 -0.51 17.46 0.91
C VAL A 47 -1.26 16.15 1.11
N GLY A 48 -0.91 15.37 2.12
CA GLY A 48 -1.65 14.15 2.48
C GLY A 48 -3.12 14.43 2.79
N THR A 49 -3.41 15.53 3.48
CA THR A 49 -4.79 15.96 3.78
C THR A 49 -5.55 16.31 2.51
N VAL A 50 -4.95 17.03 1.56
CA VAL A 50 -5.59 17.35 0.27
C VAL A 50 -5.89 16.07 -0.52
N ILE A 51 -4.95 15.13 -0.59
CA ILE A 51 -5.14 13.85 -1.28
C ILE A 51 -6.26 13.05 -0.61
N MET A 52 -6.33 13.04 0.72
CA MET A 52 -7.39 12.37 1.47
C MET A 52 -8.77 12.97 1.18
N LEU A 53 -8.88 14.31 1.22
CA LEU A 53 -10.13 15.00 0.89
C LEU A 53 -10.57 14.75 -0.56
N TYR A 54 -9.63 14.76 -1.50
CA TYR A 54 -9.90 14.44 -2.89
C TYR A 54 -10.38 12.99 -3.06
N THR A 55 -9.74 12.05 -2.38
CA THR A 55 -10.14 10.64 -2.40
C THR A 55 -11.53 10.44 -1.79
N LEU A 56 -11.85 11.16 -0.71
CA LEU A 56 -13.18 11.16 -0.10
C LEU A 56 -14.24 11.70 -1.08
N PHE A 57 -13.94 12.78 -1.78
CA PHE A 57 -14.81 13.34 -2.80
C PHE A 57 -15.08 12.35 -3.94
N LEU A 58 -14.03 11.71 -4.47
CA LEU A 58 -14.15 10.64 -5.47
C LEU A 58 -14.98 9.46 -4.94
N ALA A 59 -14.83 9.10 -3.66
CA ALA A 59 -15.61 8.03 -3.05
C ALA A 59 -17.11 8.38 -2.99
N ILE A 60 -17.46 9.63 -2.68
CA ILE A 60 -18.86 10.10 -2.69
C ILE A 60 -19.45 10.02 -4.10
N ILE A 61 -18.69 10.43 -5.13
CA ILE A 61 -19.12 10.30 -6.53
C ILE A 61 -19.25 8.83 -6.94
N SER A 62 -18.30 7.99 -6.54
CA SER A 62 -18.30 6.56 -6.86
C SER A 62 -19.56 5.85 -6.37
N ASN A 63 -20.07 6.23 -5.20
CA ASN A 63 -21.34 5.70 -4.67
C ASN A 63 -22.57 6.03 -5.56
N ARG A 64 -22.47 7.04 -6.43
CA ARG A 64 -23.53 7.42 -7.37
C ARG A 64 -23.37 6.79 -8.75
N LEU A 65 -22.28 6.06 -9.01
CA LEU A 65 -22.06 5.42 -10.30
C LEU A 65 -22.98 4.19 -10.45
N PRO A 66 -23.61 4.00 -11.61
CA PRO A 66 -24.51 2.87 -11.86
C PRO A 66 -23.77 1.53 -11.77
N LEU A 67 -22.47 1.49 -12.09
CA LEU A 67 -21.62 0.32 -11.91
C LEU A 67 -21.45 -0.06 -10.44
N TYR A 68 -21.27 0.94 -9.57
CA TYR A 68 -21.12 0.72 -8.14
C TYR A 68 -22.44 0.21 -7.55
N GLN A 69 -23.54 0.84 -7.90
CA GLN A 69 -24.88 0.38 -7.53
C GLN A 69 -25.15 -1.03 -8.06
N TYR A 70 -24.85 -1.34 -9.32
CA TYR A 70 -25.05 -2.68 -9.88
C TYR A 70 -24.37 -3.80 -9.07
N TYR A 71 -23.13 -3.60 -8.60
CA TYR A 71 -22.43 -4.60 -7.80
C TYR A 71 -22.73 -4.53 -6.30
N MET A 72 -23.23 -3.40 -5.80
CA MET A 72 -23.40 -3.17 -4.36
C MET A 72 -24.86 -3.26 -3.89
N ASP A 73 -25.82 -2.95 -4.77
CA ASP A 73 -27.25 -2.73 -4.49
C ASP A 73 -28.13 -3.98 -4.69
N ASP A 74 -27.62 -5.08 -5.28
CA ASP A 74 -28.41 -6.32 -5.37
C ASP A 74 -28.28 -7.21 -4.12
N THR A 75 -29.31 -7.13 -3.27
CA THR A 75 -30.28 -8.16 -2.81
C THR A 75 -29.89 -9.65 -2.67
N MET A 76 -28.72 -10.12 -3.10
CA MET A 76 -28.29 -11.49 -2.78
C MET A 76 -27.56 -11.50 -1.43
N VAL A 77 -28.36 -11.60 -0.37
CA VAL A 77 -27.88 -12.08 0.93
C VAL A 77 -27.48 -13.54 0.73
N VAL A 78 -26.29 -13.75 0.18
CA VAL A 78 -25.61 -15.03 0.30
C VAL A 78 -25.27 -15.14 1.78
N GLU A 79 -26.11 -15.82 2.55
CA GLU A 79 -25.77 -16.25 3.91
C GLU A 79 -24.43 -16.98 3.81
N LYS A 80 -23.36 -16.29 4.19
CA LYS A 80 -22.06 -16.92 4.29
C LYS A 80 -22.19 -17.93 5.43
N PRO A 81 -21.98 -19.24 5.20
CA PRO A 81 -22.03 -20.20 6.28
C PRO A 81 -21.05 -19.77 7.35
N VAL A 82 -21.50 -19.79 8.61
CA VAL A 82 -20.65 -19.42 9.75
C VAL A 82 -19.54 -20.46 9.83
N HIS A 83 -18.35 -20.11 9.34
CA HIS A 83 -17.24 -21.05 9.23
C HIS A 83 -16.84 -21.58 10.61
N SER A 84 -16.79 -22.90 10.73
CA SER A 84 -16.35 -23.56 11.95
C SER A 84 -14.85 -23.32 12.19
N PHE A 85 -14.41 -23.29 13.46
CA PHE A 85 -12.99 -23.15 13.82
C PHE A 85 -12.09 -24.19 13.10
N LYS A 86 -12.59 -25.40 12.84
CA LYS A 86 -11.86 -26.42 12.06
C LYS A 86 -11.64 -26.02 10.60
N GLU A 87 -12.63 -25.36 9.99
CA GLU A 87 -12.52 -24.86 8.61
C GLU A 87 -11.55 -23.68 8.54
N MET A 88 -11.61 -22.76 9.50
CA MET A 88 -10.65 -21.65 9.59
C MET A 88 -9.21 -22.15 9.76
N PHE A 89 -8.98 -23.16 10.59
CA PHE A 89 -7.65 -23.77 10.74
C PHE A 89 -7.20 -24.50 9.46
N GLY A 90 -8.12 -25.17 8.77
CA GLY A 90 -7.86 -25.79 7.48
C GLY A 90 -7.45 -24.79 6.39
N VAL A 91 -8.14 -23.63 6.33
CA VAL A 91 -7.77 -22.53 5.43
C VAL A 91 -6.43 -21.92 5.85
N GLY A 92 -6.22 -21.69 7.15
CA GLY A 92 -4.97 -21.16 7.70
C GLY A 92 -3.76 -22.00 7.30
N LYS A 93 -3.88 -23.33 7.35
CA LYS A 93 -2.83 -24.25 6.88
C LYS A 93 -2.59 -24.14 5.38
N LYS A 94 -3.64 -23.93 4.56
CA LYS A 94 -3.50 -23.73 3.10
C LYS A 94 -2.79 -22.43 2.74
N ILE A 95 -3.02 -21.35 3.49
CA ILE A 95 -2.42 -20.03 3.23
C ILE A 95 -1.16 -19.76 4.06
N TRP A 96 -0.62 -20.75 4.76
CA TRP A 96 0.46 -20.56 5.73
C TRP A 96 1.71 -19.91 5.12
N VAL A 97 2.07 -20.24 3.88
CA VAL A 97 3.21 -19.61 3.18
C VAL A 97 2.97 -18.12 2.96
N ASN A 98 1.73 -17.71 2.63
CA ASN A 98 1.38 -16.29 2.52
C ASN A 98 1.43 -15.60 3.88
N LEU A 99 1.00 -16.27 4.95
CA LEU A 99 1.09 -15.73 6.31
C LEU A 99 2.54 -15.52 6.75
N ILE A 100 3.43 -16.48 6.49
CA ILE A 100 4.88 -16.34 6.73
C ILE A 100 5.44 -15.19 5.91
N SER A 101 5.07 -15.08 4.63
CA SER A 101 5.54 -13.99 3.76
C SER A 101 5.18 -12.61 4.30
N ILE A 102 3.97 -12.44 4.87
CA ILE A 102 3.57 -11.19 5.51
C ILE A 102 4.44 -10.89 6.73
N VAL A 103 4.68 -11.87 7.61
CA VAL A 103 5.50 -11.70 8.82
C VAL A 103 6.95 -11.35 8.46
N VAL A 104 7.52 -12.03 7.46
CA VAL A 104 8.88 -11.75 6.97
C VAL A 104 8.95 -10.33 6.39
N ASN A 105 7.99 -9.94 5.55
CA ASN A 105 7.94 -8.57 5.02
C ASN A 105 7.86 -7.54 6.13
N LEU A 106 7.02 -7.77 7.14
CA LEU A 106 6.88 -6.86 8.27
C LEU A 106 8.21 -6.67 9.01
N PHE A 107 8.97 -7.75 9.19
CA PHE A 107 10.25 -7.71 9.91
C PHE A 107 11.34 -6.95 9.15
N PHE A 108 11.44 -7.14 7.84
CA PHE A 108 12.47 -6.49 7.01
C PHE A 108 12.13 -5.06 6.59
N ILE A 109 10.85 -4.73 6.46
CA ILE A 109 10.37 -3.40 6.06
C ILE A 109 10.09 -2.51 7.28
N MET A 110 10.09 -3.08 8.50
CA MET A 110 9.95 -2.30 9.73
C MET A 110 10.96 -1.15 9.73
N PRO A 111 10.52 0.11 9.93
CA PRO A 111 11.37 1.28 9.74
C PRO A 111 12.64 1.28 10.61
N GLY A 112 12.71 0.50 11.69
CA GLY A 112 13.91 0.41 12.53
C GLY A 112 15.15 -0.17 11.83
N VAL A 113 15.01 -1.21 11.01
CA VAL A 113 16.17 -1.91 10.42
C VAL A 113 16.76 -1.13 9.24
N PRO A 114 15.99 -0.73 8.20
CA PRO A 114 16.55 -0.04 7.05
C PRO A 114 16.82 1.45 7.32
N TYR A 115 16.19 2.09 8.32
CA TYR A 115 16.54 3.46 8.71
C TYR A 115 17.90 3.57 9.44
N SER A 116 18.37 2.48 10.02
CA SER A 116 19.69 2.40 10.66
C SER A 116 20.83 2.25 9.64
N VAL A 117 20.52 1.97 8.38
CA VAL A 117 21.51 1.88 7.30
C VAL A 117 21.89 3.29 6.86
N ILE A 118 23.16 3.62 7.02
CA ILE A 118 23.75 4.91 6.65
C ILE A 118 24.71 4.65 5.48
N SER A 119 24.77 5.60 4.53
CA SER A 119 25.73 5.52 3.43
C SER A 119 27.16 5.70 3.95
N GLU A 120 28.10 4.88 3.50
CA GLU A 120 29.51 5.00 3.88
C GLU A 120 30.14 6.31 3.39
N ASN A 121 29.70 6.81 2.23
CA ASN A 121 30.14 8.08 1.68
C ASN A 121 29.26 9.23 2.20
N HIS A 122 29.77 10.04 3.12
CA HIS A 122 29.00 11.12 3.77
C HIS A 122 29.09 12.47 3.05
N GLU A 123 29.81 12.56 1.93
CA GLU A 123 30.14 13.84 1.30
C GLU A 123 29.05 14.36 0.37
N THR A 124 28.16 13.48 -0.11
CA THR A 124 27.14 13.85 -1.09
C THR A 124 25.79 14.17 -0.44
N VAL A 125 25.09 15.17 -0.97
CA VAL A 125 23.72 15.52 -0.55
C VAL A 125 22.78 14.31 -0.70
N PHE A 126 23.04 13.45 -1.69
CA PHE A 126 22.33 12.19 -1.88
C PHE A 126 22.47 11.26 -0.68
N ALA A 127 23.70 10.99 -0.27
CA ALA A 127 24.00 10.07 0.83
C ALA A 127 23.38 10.50 2.16
N VAL A 128 23.39 11.81 2.43
CA VAL A 128 22.89 12.34 3.71
C VAL A 128 21.36 12.49 3.72
N LYS A 129 20.76 12.95 2.62
CA LYS A 129 19.36 13.40 2.60
C LYS A 129 18.40 12.45 1.89
N TYR A 130 18.84 11.79 0.82
CA TYR A 130 17.96 11.00 -0.07
C TYR A 130 18.18 9.49 0.02
N PHE A 131 19.37 9.04 0.44
CA PHE A 131 19.72 7.62 0.50
C PHE A 131 18.71 6.80 1.32
N ARG A 132 18.37 7.26 2.52
CA ARG A 132 17.39 6.60 3.39
C ARG A 132 16.02 6.45 2.73
N PRO A 133 15.29 7.52 2.38
CA PRO A 133 13.95 7.38 1.81
C PRO A 133 13.93 6.63 0.46
N VAL A 134 14.99 6.73 -0.34
CA VAL A 134 15.11 5.99 -1.60
C VAL A 134 15.22 4.48 -1.34
N CYS A 135 16.12 4.07 -0.44
CA CYS A 135 16.34 2.65 -0.14
C CYS A 135 15.22 2.04 0.69
N THR A 136 14.61 2.80 1.62
CA THR A 136 13.58 2.28 2.53
C THR A 136 12.19 2.27 1.90
N HIS A 137 11.82 3.31 1.13
CA HIS A 137 10.45 3.47 0.64
C HIS A 137 10.37 3.24 -0.87
N ILE A 138 11.12 3.99 -1.69
CA ILE A 138 11.01 3.90 -3.15
C ILE A 138 11.37 2.50 -3.66
N LEU A 139 12.47 1.92 -3.19
CA LEU A 139 12.90 0.59 -3.63
C LEU A 139 11.90 -0.49 -3.20
N SER A 140 11.35 -0.39 -1.97
CA SER A 140 10.37 -1.35 -1.46
C SER A 140 9.06 -1.29 -2.25
N ASP A 141 8.54 -0.09 -2.50
CA ASP A 141 7.30 0.09 -3.25
C ASP A 141 7.47 -0.25 -4.74
N ALA A 142 8.62 0.04 -5.33
CA ALA A 142 8.97 -0.38 -6.68
C ALA A 142 9.06 -1.91 -6.80
N ALA A 143 9.74 -2.58 -5.86
CA ALA A 143 9.79 -4.03 -5.79
C ALA A 143 8.40 -4.65 -5.61
N SER A 144 7.53 -4.03 -4.81
CA SER A 144 6.13 -4.44 -4.64
C SER A 144 5.35 -4.32 -5.96
N LEU A 145 5.53 -3.23 -6.70
CA LEU A 145 4.87 -3.03 -7.99
C LEU A 145 5.36 -4.04 -9.03
N VAL A 146 6.67 -4.25 -9.13
CA VAL A 146 7.29 -5.25 -9.99
C VAL A 146 6.77 -6.64 -9.66
N GLY A 147 6.74 -7.01 -8.38
CA GLY A 147 6.17 -8.28 -7.92
C GLY A 147 4.70 -8.47 -8.33
N ARG A 148 3.89 -7.40 -8.31
CA ARG A 148 2.49 -7.46 -8.76
C ARG A 148 2.34 -7.59 -10.27
N ILE A 149 3.22 -6.96 -11.05
CA ILE A 149 3.26 -7.07 -12.51
C ILE A 149 3.61 -8.51 -12.92
N PHE A 150 4.61 -9.11 -12.27
CA PHE A 150 5.05 -10.47 -12.55
C PHE A 150 4.20 -11.55 -11.87
N SER A 151 3.37 -11.18 -10.89
CA SER A 151 2.44 -12.13 -10.26
C SER A 151 1.38 -12.58 -11.27
N GLY A 152 1.46 -13.84 -11.67
CA GLY A 152 0.42 -14.49 -12.45
C GLY A 152 -0.92 -14.53 -11.68
N PRO A 153 -2.06 -14.74 -12.36
CA PRO A 153 -3.34 -14.95 -11.70
C PRO A 153 -3.31 -16.27 -10.90
N TYR A 154 -2.90 -16.22 -9.63
CA TYR A 154 -2.88 -17.40 -8.75
C TYR A 154 -4.18 -17.59 -7.95
N ILE A 155 -5.26 -16.88 -8.30
CA ILE A 155 -6.59 -17.09 -7.72
C ILE A 155 -7.62 -17.12 -8.87
N THR A 156 -7.69 -18.28 -9.53
CA THR A 156 -8.93 -18.82 -10.11
C THR A 156 -9.75 -19.47 -9.01
#